data_AF-A0A662Q0C6-F1
#
_entry.id   AF-A0A662Q0C6-F1
#
_cell.length_a   1.000
_cell.length_b   1.000
_cell.length_c   1.000
_cell.angle_alpha   90.00
_cell.angle_beta   90.00
_cell.angle_gamma   90.00
#
_symmetry.space_group_name_H-M   'P 1'
#
loop_
_entity.id
_entity.type
_entity.pdbx_description
1 polymer ?
#
loop_
_entity_poly.entity_id
_entity_poly.type
_entity_poly.pdbx_seq_one_letter_code
_entity_poly.pdbx_strand_id
1 'polypeptide(L)'
;MTSSRTCLAILLVIICMTLSLVIGIGSLISTGAQLRSQLITAFSAPTLLVTFLDPIAMALEFIAVILIFAESRKINGLHRTLASLGLGFLIAWLTLNLGAFLPASLTGLLIGSIEAVRLGLVIKSSAAILQYLIPLLLIYGIAERSERRILIPASILTVAGNFLLTFLPIWSVKIIPISLAGGAQMYRPLIEVNYLSQPYITLLITGYLGGILYLTAYILTYIKLRSLQRLS
;
A
#
# COMPACT_ATOMS: atom_id res chain seq x y z
N MET A 1 16.41 1.51 -25.84
CA MET A 1 17.08 0.57 -24.91
C MET A 1 16.54 0.80 -23.51
N THR A 2 15.98 -0.23 -22.88
CA THR A 2 15.60 -0.19 -21.46
C THR A 2 16.80 -0.59 -20.61
N SER A 3 17.20 0.27 -19.68
CA SER A 3 18.43 0.13 -18.90
C SER A 3 18.33 -0.97 -17.84
N SER A 4 19.49 -1.49 -17.41
CA SER A 4 19.65 -2.41 -16.27
C SER A 4 18.94 -1.89 -15.00
N ARG A 5 18.89 -0.57 -14.77
CA ARG A 5 18.26 -0.01 -13.56
C ARG A 5 16.73 -0.05 -13.61
N THR A 6 16.11 0.14 -14.77
CA THR A 6 14.66 -0.06 -14.95
C THR A 6 14.27 -1.52 -14.68
N CYS A 7 15.07 -2.46 -15.17
CA CYS A 7 14.86 -3.90 -14.92
C CYS A 7 14.99 -4.24 -13.43
N LEU A 8 16.01 -3.70 -12.76
CA LEU A 8 16.17 -3.80 -11.30
C LEU A 8 14.97 -3.19 -10.57
N ALA A 9 14.53 -1.99 -10.94
CA ALA A 9 13.41 -1.32 -10.28
C ALA A 9 12.11 -2.13 -10.38
N ILE A 10 11.81 -2.72 -11.54
CA ILE A 10 10.66 -3.62 -11.72
C ILE A 10 10.79 -4.84 -10.81
N LEU A 11 11.98 -5.43 -10.70
CA LEU A 11 12.23 -6.53 -9.77
C LEU A 11 11.99 -6.12 -8.31
N LEU A 12 12.44 -4.94 -7.90
CA LEU A 12 12.19 -4.42 -6.56
C LEU A 12 10.69 -4.27 -6.28
N VAL A 13 9.89 -3.80 -7.26
CA VAL A 13 8.42 -3.73 -7.11
C VAL A 13 7.80 -5.13 -7.01
N ILE A 14 8.26 -6.10 -7.79
CA ILE A 14 7.79 -7.50 -7.69
C ILE A 14 8.03 -8.04 -6.28
N ILE A 15 9.22 -7.82 -5.73
CA ILE A 15 9.57 -8.24 -4.35
C ILE A 15 8.68 -7.51 -3.35
N CYS A 16 8.53 -6.19 -3.48
CA CYS A 16 7.65 -5.37 -2.63
C CYS A 16 6.21 -5.88 -2.62
N MET A 17 5.63 -6.14 -3.79
CA MET A 17 4.26 -6.68 -3.90
C MET A 17 4.14 -8.07 -3.28
N THR A 18 5.15 -8.92 -3.46
CA THR A 18 5.19 -10.25 -2.86
C THR A 18 5.26 -10.17 -1.33
N LEU A 19 6.09 -9.29 -0.78
CA LEU A 19 6.15 -9.04 0.66
C LEU A 19 4.82 -8.51 1.19
N SER A 20 4.20 -7.55 0.49
CA SER A 20 2.89 -7.00 0.85
C SER A 20 1.80 -8.08 0.87
N LEU A 21 1.83 -9.01 -0.09
CA LEU A 21 0.94 -10.16 -0.14
C LEU A 21 1.15 -11.10 1.07
N VAL A 22 2.42 -11.41 1.39
CA VAL A 22 2.79 -12.23 2.55
C VAL A 22 2.32 -11.59 3.85
N ILE A 23 2.54 -10.29 4.03
CA ILE A 23 2.06 -9.54 5.21
C ILE A 23 0.54 -9.64 5.30
N GLY A 24 -0.18 -9.36 4.21
CA GLY A 24 -1.63 -9.37 4.19
C GLY A 24 -2.23 -10.75 4.50
N ILE A 25 -1.82 -11.77 3.74
CA ILE A 25 -2.32 -13.14 3.93
C ILE A 25 -1.90 -13.69 5.29
N GLY A 26 -0.64 -13.49 5.69
CA GLY A 26 -0.15 -13.93 7.00
C GLY A 26 -0.91 -13.29 8.16
N SER A 27 -1.24 -12.00 8.05
CA SER A 27 -2.06 -11.30 9.04
C SER A 27 -3.49 -11.82 9.08
N LEU A 28 -4.10 -12.13 7.93
CA LEU A 28 -5.45 -12.72 7.88
C LEU A 28 -5.48 -14.12 8.49
N ILE A 29 -4.54 -14.99 8.12
CA ILE A 29 -4.48 -16.36 8.66
C ILE A 29 -4.29 -16.33 10.17
N SER A 30 -3.33 -15.53 10.66
CA SER A 30 -3.01 -15.47 12.09
C SER A 30 -4.13 -14.87 12.95
N THR A 31 -5.00 -14.06 12.36
CA THR A 31 -6.15 -13.47 13.05
C THR A 31 -7.46 -14.23 12.82
N GLY A 32 -7.44 -15.35 12.09
CA GLY A 32 -8.66 -16.04 11.69
C GLY A 32 -9.60 -15.14 10.87
N ALA A 33 -9.03 -14.23 10.10
CA ALA A 33 -9.73 -13.17 9.35
C ALA A 33 -10.58 -12.23 10.22
N GLN A 34 -10.24 -12.07 11.50
CA GLN A 34 -10.89 -11.14 12.41
C GLN A 34 -9.91 -10.11 12.97
N LEU A 35 -10.06 -8.86 12.54
CA LEU A 35 -9.35 -7.76 13.17
C LEU A 35 -10.03 -7.45 14.51
N ARG A 36 -9.33 -7.68 15.62
CA ARG A 36 -9.74 -7.19 16.95
C ARG A 36 -8.54 -6.51 17.60
N SER A 37 -8.52 -5.18 17.64
CA SER A 37 -7.33 -4.44 18.09
C SER A 37 -6.91 -4.75 19.53
N GLN A 38 -7.82 -5.26 20.36
CA GLN A 38 -7.51 -5.69 21.73
C GLN A 38 -6.63 -6.95 21.80
N LEU A 39 -6.70 -7.81 20.79
CA LEU A 39 -5.92 -9.07 20.72
C LEU A 39 -4.57 -8.88 20.03
N ILE A 40 -4.36 -7.72 19.39
CA ILE A 40 -3.13 -7.38 18.68
C ILE A 40 -2.15 -6.77 19.68
N THR A 41 -1.19 -7.57 20.12
CA THR A 41 -0.09 -7.16 21.00
C THR A 41 1.17 -6.84 20.20
N ALA A 42 2.17 -6.25 20.86
CA ALA A 42 3.47 -5.95 20.26
C ALA A 42 4.18 -7.19 19.67
N PHE A 43 3.91 -8.38 20.23
CA PHE A 43 4.52 -9.64 19.83
C PHE A 43 3.57 -10.56 19.05
N SER A 44 2.38 -10.07 18.68
CA SER A 44 1.46 -10.86 17.86
C SER A 44 2.00 -11.02 16.43
N ALA A 45 1.71 -12.16 15.79
CA ALA A 45 2.21 -12.45 14.44
C ALA A 45 1.90 -11.33 13.42
N PRO A 46 0.68 -10.74 13.36
CA PRO A 46 0.42 -9.58 12.50
C PRO A 46 1.34 -8.39 12.78
N THR A 47 1.56 -8.07 14.06
CA THR A 47 2.43 -6.95 14.45
C THR A 47 3.86 -7.19 14.02
N LEU A 48 4.39 -8.40 14.20
CA LEU A 48 5.76 -8.74 13.80
C LEU A 48 5.91 -8.70 12.27
N LEU A 49 4.95 -9.27 11.53
CA LEU A 49 4.94 -9.21 10.06
C LEU A 49 4.98 -7.78 9.55
N VAL A 50 4.09 -6.91 10.06
CA VAL A 50 4.05 -5.50 9.67
C VAL A 50 5.33 -4.78 10.10
N THR A 51 5.78 -4.93 11.34
CA THR A 51 6.92 -4.19 11.88
C THR A 51 8.23 -4.49 11.14
N PHE A 52 8.45 -5.75 10.72
CA PHE A 52 9.70 -6.14 10.06
C PHE A 52 9.64 -6.07 8.54
N LEU A 53 8.53 -6.45 7.92
CA LEU A 53 8.46 -6.55 6.46
C LEU A 53 7.91 -5.29 5.79
N ASP A 54 7.02 -4.54 6.45
CA ASP A 54 6.40 -3.35 5.85
C ASP A 54 7.42 -2.22 5.59
N PRO A 55 8.38 -1.91 6.51
CA PRO A 55 9.44 -0.94 6.22
C PRO A 55 10.33 -1.35 5.04
N ILE A 56 10.59 -2.65 4.90
CA ILE A 56 11.38 -3.18 3.78
C ILE A 56 10.60 -3.03 2.47
N ALA A 57 9.33 -3.43 2.45
CA ALA A 57 8.47 -3.27 1.29
C ALA A 57 8.39 -1.80 0.84
N MET A 58 8.13 -0.87 1.77
CA MET A 58 8.12 0.57 1.48
C MET A 58 9.46 1.07 0.93
N ALA A 59 10.58 0.68 1.52
CA ALA A 59 11.90 1.08 1.02
C ALA A 59 12.15 0.59 -0.41
N LEU A 60 11.77 -0.66 -0.72
CA LEU A 60 11.89 -1.23 -2.07
C LEU A 60 11.04 -0.46 -3.08
N GLU A 61 9.79 -0.12 -2.74
CA GLU A 61 8.92 0.70 -3.59
C GLU A 61 9.54 2.07 -3.87
N PHE A 62 10.04 2.75 -2.83
CA PHE A 62 10.60 4.10 -2.97
C PHE A 62 11.84 4.10 -3.86
N ILE A 63 12.74 3.15 -3.63
CA ILE A 63 13.93 2.96 -4.47
C ILE A 63 13.51 2.71 -5.92
N ALA A 64 12.51 1.86 -6.15
CA ALA A 64 12.02 1.57 -7.50
C ALA A 64 11.44 2.81 -8.19
N VAL A 65 10.63 3.61 -7.50
CA VAL A 65 10.06 4.86 -8.02
C VAL A 65 11.19 5.82 -8.42
N ILE A 66 12.19 6.01 -7.56
CA ILE A 66 13.33 6.90 -7.81
C ILE A 66 14.14 6.41 -9.01
N LEU A 67 14.43 5.11 -9.09
CA LEU A 67 15.18 4.51 -10.20
C LEU A 67 14.45 4.70 -11.53
N ILE A 68 13.15 4.39 -11.59
CA ILE A 68 12.34 4.56 -12.80
C ILE A 68 12.26 6.03 -13.19
N PHE A 69 12.02 6.93 -12.23
CA PHE A 69 11.99 8.37 -12.50
C PHE A 69 13.31 8.89 -13.07
N ALA A 70 14.44 8.52 -12.46
CA ALA A 70 15.77 8.93 -12.90
C ALA A 70 16.07 8.47 -14.34
N GLU A 71 15.60 7.28 -14.72
CA GLU A 71 15.79 6.74 -16.07
C GLU A 71 14.75 7.17 -17.09
N SER A 72 13.61 7.66 -16.64
CA SER A 72 12.47 7.99 -17.49
C SER A 72 12.82 9.03 -18.57
N ARG A 73 13.83 9.89 -18.33
CA ARG A 73 14.34 10.88 -19.29
C ARG A 73 14.95 10.27 -20.56
N LYS A 74 15.37 9.00 -20.49
CA LYS A 74 15.99 8.26 -21.60
C LYS A 74 14.97 7.47 -22.44
N ILE A 75 13.69 7.51 -22.05
CA ILE A 75 12.60 6.72 -22.62
C ILE A 75 11.57 7.68 -23.27
N ASN A 76 10.53 7.14 -23.89
CA ASN A 76 9.42 7.88 -24.49
C ASN A 76 8.78 8.92 -23.55
N GLY A 77 8.14 9.94 -24.13
CA GLY A 77 7.55 11.06 -23.37
C GLY A 77 6.40 10.66 -22.46
N LEU A 78 5.62 9.65 -22.82
CA LEU A 78 4.53 9.13 -21.99
C LEU A 78 5.05 8.53 -20.69
N HIS A 79 6.05 7.63 -20.77
CA HIS A 79 6.66 7.02 -19.60
C HIS A 79 7.33 8.06 -18.70
N ARG A 80 7.99 9.07 -19.27
CA ARG A 80 8.52 10.20 -18.52
C ARG A 80 7.45 10.93 -17.72
N THR A 81 6.31 11.21 -18.33
CA THR A 81 5.19 11.89 -17.68
C THR A 81 4.62 11.03 -16.55
N LEU A 82 4.38 9.75 -16.81
CA LEU A 82 3.82 8.83 -15.83
C LEU A 82 4.78 8.55 -14.66
N ALA A 83 6.08 8.39 -14.92
CA ALA A 83 7.09 8.25 -13.87
C ALA A 83 7.19 9.51 -12.99
N SER A 84 7.08 10.70 -13.59
CA SER A 84 7.04 11.97 -12.86
C SER A 84 5.79 12.07 -11.98
N LEU A 85 4.64 11.63 -12.51
CA LEU A 85 3.39 11.56 -11.75
C LEU A 85 3.49 10.56 -10.60
N GLY A 86 4.12 9.40 -10.82
CA GLY A 86 4.38 8.41 -9.78
C GLY A 86 5.25 8.95 -8.65
N LEU A 87 6.32 9.70 -8.97
CA LEU A 87 7.11 10.40 -7.96
C LEU A 87 6.30 11.47 -7.22
N GLY A 88 5.47 12.23 -7.93
CA GLY A 88 4.55 13.19 -7.31
C GLY A 88 3.56 12.55 -6.34
N PHE A 89 3.00 11.39 -6.72
CA PHE A 89 2.10 10.60 -5.88
C PHE A 89 2.81 10.09 -4.63
N LEU A 90 4.06 9.63 -4.75
CA LEU A 90 4.87 9.24 -3.61
C LEU A 90 5.10 10.40 -2.63
N ILE A 91 5.47 11.58 -3.12
CA ILE A 91 5.69 12.78 -2.29
C ILE A 91 4.39 13.22 -1.61
N ALA A 92 3.28 13.24 -2.36
CA ALA A 92 1.98 13.58 -1.81
C ALA A 92 1.52 12.56 -0.75
N TRP A 93 1.73 11.27 -0.99
CA TRP A 93 1.47 10.21 -0.02
C TRP A 93 2.30 10.40 1.26
N LEU A 94 3.60 10.72 1.15
CA LEU A 94 4.47 10.98 2.29
C LEU A 94 3.98 12.19 3.09
N THR A 95 3.61 13.26 2.39
CA THR A 95 3.12 14.51 2.99
C THR A 95 1.80 14.27 3.74
N LEU A 96 0.87 13.51 3.15
CA LEU A 96 -0.40 13.16 3.80
C LEU A 96 -0.19 12.26 5.02
N ASN A 97 0.73 11.29 4.94
CA ASN A 97 0.98 10.37 6.06
C ASN A 97 1.68 11.07 7.23
N LEU A 98 2.78 11.79 6.96
CA LEU A 98 3.62 12.40 8.00
C LEU A 98 3.11 13.78 8.43
N GLY A 99 2.57 14.57 7.49
CA GLY A 99 2.13 15.95 7.75
C GLY A 99 0.67 16.07 8.18
N ALA A 100 -0.17 15.05 7.96
CA ALA A 100 -1.60 15.15 8.26
C ALA A 100 -2.14 13.95 9.07
N PHE A 101 -2.01 12.71 8.58
CA PHE A 101 -2.51 11.52 9.28
C PHE A 101 -1.88 11.36 10.68
N LEU A 102 -0.55 11.36 10.74
CA LEU A 102 0.17 11.10 12.00
C LEU A 102 -0.13 12.19 13.05
N PRO A 103 -0.04 13.50 12.73
CA PRO A 103 -0.41 14.56 13.66
C PRO A 103 -1.87 14.49 14.13
N ALA A 104 -2.83 14.30 13.21
CA ALA A 104 -4.25 14.23 13.55
C ALA A 104 -4.56 13.03 14.46
N SER A 105 -3.98 11.87 14.15
CA SER A 105 -4.17 10.65 14.93
C SER A 105 -3.55 10.77 16.31
N LEU A 106 -2.29 11.22 16.41
CA LEU A 106 -1.61 11.40 17.70
C LEU A 106 -2.35 12.40 18.58
N THR A 107 -2.73 13.55 18.01
CA THR A 107 -3.49 14.58 18.74
C THR A 107 -4.80 14.00 19.26
N GLY A 108 -5.56 13.28 18.41
CA GLY A 108 -6.80 12.63 18.81
C GLY A 108 -6.63 11.60 19.92
N LEU A 109 -5.56 10.80 19.88
CA LEU A 109 -5.25 9.82 20.92
C LEU A 109 -4.74 10.44 22.23
N LEU A 110 -4.13 11.62 22.17
CA LEU A 110 -3.69 12.34 23.37
C LEU A 110 -4.85 13.04 24.09
N ILE A 111 -5.73 13.70 23.35
CA ILE A 111 -6.85 14.47 23.93
C ILE A 111 -8.14 13.67 24.06
N GLY A 112 -8.19 12.45 23.51
CA GLY A 112 -9.39 11.62 23.50
C GLY A 112 -10.48 12.09 22.54
N SER A 113 -10.10 12.71 21.41
CA SER A 113 -11.06 13.09 20.35
C SER A 113 -11.20 11.96 19.33
N ILE A 114 -12.39 11.35 19.30
CA ILE A 114 -12.72 10.32 18.31
C ILE A 114 -12.79 10.91 16.89
N GLU A 115 -13.23 12.16 16.75
CA GLU A 115 -13.32 12.88 15.49
C GLU A 115 -11.93 13.07 14.88
N ALA A 116 -10.95 13.50 15.68
CA ALA A 116 -9.57 13.67 15.23
C ALA A 116 -8.93 12.34 14.82
N VAL A 117 -9.19 11.26 15.57
CA VAL A 117 -8.74 9.90 15.20
C VAL A 117 -9.36 9.45 13.89
N ARG A 118 -10.68 9.61 13.72
CA ARG A 118 -11.39 9.25 12.48
C ARG A 118 -10.90 10.07 11.30
N LEU A 119 -10.68 11.38 11.47
CA LEU A 119 -10.11 12.24 10.44
C LEU A 119 -8.73 11.75 10.01
N GLY A 120 -7.85 11.43 10.96
CA GLY A 120 -6.56 10.82 10.67
C GLY A 120 -6.69 9.55 9.84
N LEU A 121 -7.56 8.62 10.24
CA LEU A 121 -7.79 7.38 9.50
C LEU A 121 -8.35 7.61 8.09
N VAL A 122 -9.24 8.60 7.91
CA VAL A 122 -9.76 8.99 6.58
C VAL A 122 -8.64 9.51 5.70
N ILE A 123 -7.76 10.36 6.24
CA ILE A 123 -6.58 10.88 5.53
C ILE A 123 -5.67 9.72 5.13
N LYS A 124 -5.38 8.78 6.04
CA LYS A 124 -4.56 7.60 5.75
C LYS A 124 -5.14 6.75 4.64
N SER A 125 -6.44 6.43 4.72
CA SER A 125 -7.13 5.62 3.72
C SER A 125 -7.15 6.32 2.35
N SER A 126 -7.39 7.63 2.33
CA SER A 126 -7.37 8.44 1.10
C SER A 126 -5.96 8.54 0.50
N ALA A 127 -4.94 8.72 1.33
CA ALA A 127 -3.54 8.74 0.89
C ALA A 127 -3.16 7.41 0.23
N ALA A 128 -3.63 6.28 0.77
CA ALA A 128 -3.34 4.95 0.21
C ALA A 128 -3.78 4.80 -1.25
N ILE A 129 -4.80 5.53 -1.72
CA ILE A 129 -5.19 5.55 -3.15
C ILE A 129 -4.01 5.98 -4.03
N LEU A 130 -3.26 7.02 -3.62
CA LEU A 130 -2.10 7.49 -4.36
C LEU A 130 -1.05 6.39 -4.48
N GLN A 131 -0.78 5.69 -3.39
CA GLN A 131 0.17 4.58 -3.37
C GLN A 131 -0.28 3.43 -4.25
N TYR A 132 -1.56 3.04 -4.20
CA TYR A 132 -2.11 1.96 -5.02
C TYR A 132 -2.07 2.26 -6.52
N LEU A 133 -2.01 3.53 -6.92
CA LEU A 133 -1.86 3.93 -8.32
C LEU A 133 -0.41 3.94 -8.81
N ILE A 134 0.58 4.02 -7.91
CA ILE A 134 2.01 4.06 -8.28
C ILE A 134 2.39 2.90 -9.21
N PRO A 135 2.04 1.63 -8.92
CA PRO A 135 2.42 0.52 -9.80
C PRO A 135 1.92 0.64 -11.24
N LEU A 136 0.72 1.20 -11.45
CA LEU A 136 0.24 1.49 -12.80
C LEU A 136 1.14 2.51 -13.48
N LEU A 137 1.41 3.63 -12.82
CA LEU A 137 2.16 4.75 -13.37
C LEU A 137 3.59 4.37 -13.74
N LEU A 138 4.22 3.53 -12.93
CA LEU A 138 5.63 3.15 -13.12
C LEU A 138 5.87 2.35 -14.39
N ILE A 139 4.99 1.42 -14.76
CA ILE A 139 5.27 0.51 -15.90
C ILE A 139 4.38 0.71 -17.11
N TYR A 140 3.24 1.41 -17.01
CA TYR A 140 2.31 1.54 -18.14
C TYR A 140 2.95 2.07 -19.42
N GLY A 141 3.85 3.06 -19.33
CA GLY A 141 4.53 3.66 -20.48
C GLY A 141 5.53 2.75 -21.21
N ILE A 142 5.95 1.65 -20.58
CA ILE A 142 6.90 0.66 -21.11
C ILE A 142 6.30 -0.75 -21.28
N ALA A 143 5.16 -1.01 -20.66
CA ALA A 143 4.36 -2.21 -20.84
C ALA A 143 3.83 -2.32 -22.27
N GLU A 144 3.61 -3.53 -22.78
CA GLU A 144 2.96 -3.73 -24.08
C GLU A 144 1.44 -3.65 -23.97
N ARG A 145 0.79 -3.78 -25.13
CA ARG A 145 -0.67 -3.69 -25.22
C ARG A 145 -1.38 -4.77 -24.38
N SER A 146 -0.82 -5.97 -24.27
CA SER A 146 -1.33 -7.07 -23.43
C SER A 146 -1.28 -6.72 -21.95
N GLU A 147 -0.13 -6.28 -21.44
CA GLU A 147 0.01 -5.97 -20.01
C GLU A 147 -0.76 -4.70 -19.65
N ARG A 148 -0.81 -3.70 -20.54
CA ARG A 148 -1.65 -2.49 -20.34
C ARG A 148 -3.13 -2.81 -20.16
N ARG A 149 -3.65 -3.83 -20.86
CA ARG A 149 -5.04 -4.29 -20.70
C ARG A 149 -5.29 -4.93 -19.32
N ILE A 150 -4.25 -5.43 -18.67
CA ILE A 150 -4.30 -6.01 -17.31
C ILE A 150 -4.11 -4.90 -16.26
N LEU A 151 -3.21 -3.95 -16.50
CA LEU A 151 -2.83 -2.93 -15.51
C LEU A 151 -3.98 -2.01 -15.10
N ILE A 152 -4.86 -1.64 -16.03
CA ILE A 152 -6.02 -0.78 -15.74
C ILE A 152 -7.00 -1.49 -14.80
N PRO A 153 -7.55 -2.69 -15.12
CA PRO A 153 -8.43 -3.39 -14.20
C PRO A 153 -7.72 -3.77 -12.89
N ALA A 154 -6.43 -4.11 -12.92
CA ALA A 154 -5.65 -4.32 -11.70
C ALA A 154 -5.70 -3.10 -10.78
N SER A 155 -5.44 -1.90 -11.33
CA SER A 155 -5.49 -0.64 -10.58
C SER A 155 -6.85 -0.36 -9.97
N ILE A 156 -7.93 -0.55 -10.73
CA ILE A 156 -9.30 -0.29 -10.27
C ILE A 156 -9.66 -1.24 -9.12
N LEU A 157 -9.37 -2.53 -9.29
CA LEU A 157 -9.67 -3.54 -8.28
C LEU A 157 -8.85 -3.33 -7.00
N THR A 158 -7.55 -3.04 -7.14
CA THR A 158 -6.67 -2.75 -5.98
C THR A 158 -7.12 -1.50 -5.24
N VAL A 159 -7.42 -0.41 -5.95
CA VAL A 159 -7.90 0.83 -5.32
C VAL A 159 -9.25 0.58 -4.67
N ALA A 160 -10.26 0.11 -5.42
CA ALA A 160 -11.62 -0.05 -4.90
C ALA A 160 -11.67 -1.02 -3.71
N GLY A 161 -11.02 -2.18 -3.83
CA GLY A 161 -10.97 -3.18 -2.77
C GLY A 161 -10.29 -2.66 -1.51
N ASN A 162 -9.03 -2.22 -1.61
CA ASN A 162 -8.24 -1.85 -0.43
C ASN A 162 -8.64 -0.50 0.17
N PHE A 163 -9.07 0.48 -0.64
CA PHE A 163 -9.60 1.74 -0.13
C PHE A 163 -10.85 1.49 0.70
N LEU A 164 -11.87 0.81 0.16
CA LEU A 164 -13.11 0.58 0.89
C LEU A 164 -12.91 -0.33 2.10
N LEU A 165 -12.02 -1.33 2.00
CA LEU A 165 -11.67 -2.22 3.11
C LEU A 165 -11.12 -1.44 4.32
N THR A 166 -10.35 -0.37 4.07
CA THR A 166 -9.79 0.49 5.12
C THR A 166 -10.72 1.62 5.53
N PHE A 167 -11.54 2.12 4.60
CA PHE A 167 -12.40 3.29 4.81
C PHE A 167 -13.67 2.94 5.59
N LEU A 168 -14.35 1.84 5.26
CA LEU A 168 -15.63 1.49 5.87
C LEU A 168 -15.57 1.30 7.40
N PRO A 169 -14.55 0.63 7.97
CA PRO A 169 -14.48 0.42 9.42
C PRO A 169 -14.30 1.69 10.25
N ILE A 170 -13.88 2.81 9.63
CA ILE A 170 -13.51 4.05 10.34
C ILE A 170 -14.67 4.58 11.20
N TRP A 171 -15.90 4.47 10.68
CA TRP A 171 -17.09 4.96 11.37
C TRP A 171 -17.46 4.13 12.60
N SER A 172 -16.98 2.89 12.67
CA SER A 172 -17.18 1.99 13.81
C SER A 172 -16.07 2.08 14.85
N VAL A 173 -15.03 2.88 14.60
CA VAL A 173 -13.92 3.06 15.55
C VAL A 173 -14.46 3.70 16.83
N LYS A 174 -14.02 3.15 17.96
CA LYS A 174 -14.19 3.71 19.29
C LYS A 174 -12.83 4.01 19.89
N ILE A 175 -12.78 4.83 20.93
CA ILE A 175 -11.57 5.04 21.72
C ILE A 175 -11.84 4.65 23.16
N ILE A 176 -10.84 4.07 23.82
CA ILE A 176 -10.89 3.82 25.26
C ILE A 176 -9.66 4.41 25.94
N PRO A 177 -9.81 4.92 27.18
CA PRO A 177 -8.67 5.41 27.94
C PRO A 177 -7.76 4.27 28.38
N ILE A 178 -6.47 4.58 28.47
CA ILE A 178 -5.40 3.78 29.05
C ILE A 178 -4.61 4.68 29.99
N SER A 179 -4.39 4.20 31.21
CA SER A 179 -3.47 4.83 32.15
C SER A 179 -2.04 4.45 31.81
N LEU A 180 -1.19 5.44 31.59
CA LEU A 180 0.25 5.28 31.43
C LEU A 180 0.94 5.32 32.81
N ALA A 181 2.20 4.86 32.85
CA ALA A 181 3.04 5.02 34.02
C ALA A 181 3.16 6.53 34.39
N GLY A 182 3.00 6.85 35.68
CA GLY A 182 3.04 8.24 36.15
C GLY A 182 1.71 9.01 36.12
N GLY A 183 0.58 8.33 35.87
CA GLY A 183 -0.75 8.94 35.96
C GLY A 183 -1.20 9.71 34.72
N ALA A 184 -0.36 9.79 33.69
CA ALA A 184 -0.74 10.31 32.38
C ALA A 184 -1.79 9.40 31.73
N GLN A 185 -2.74 9.99 31.00
CA GLN A 185 -3.80 9.28 30.31
C GLN A 185 -3.59 9.40 28.79
N MET A 186 -3.75 8.29 28.08
CA MET A 186 -3.78 8.27 26.61
C MET A 186 -4.94 7.38 26.17
N TYR A 187 -5.45 7.61 24.96
CA TYR A 187 -6.53 6.82 24.40
C TYR A 187 -5.98 5.83 23.38
N ARG A 188 -6.59 4.65 23.27
CA ARG A 188 -6.35 3.70 22.17
C ARG A 188 -7.58 3.53 21.29
N PRO A 189 -7.42 3.33 19.98
CA PRO A 189 -8.52 2.98 19.11
C PRO A 189 -8.92 1.50 19.29
N LEU A 190 -10.21 1.25 19.42
CA LEU A 190 -10.84 -0.05 19.31
C LEU A 190 -11.39 -0.21 17.90
N ILE A 191 -10.83 -1.18 17.18
CA ILE A 191 -11.25 -1.54 15.82
C ILE A 191 -11.57 -3.02 15.81
N GLU A 192 -12.78 -3.32 15.36
CA GLU A 192 -13.27 -4.68 15.21
C GLU A 192 -13.87 -4.87 13.82
N VAL A 193 -13.31 -5.80 13.05
CA VAL A 193 -13.76 -6.13 11.70
C VAL A 193 -13.72 -7.63 11.52
N ASN A 194 -14.84 -8.21 11.09
CA ASN A 194 -14.86 -9.59 10.60
C ASN A 194 -14.70 -9.55 9.08
N TYR A 195 -13.52 -9.94 8.56
CA TYR A 195 -13.28 -9.91 7.12
C TYR A 195 -14.03 -11.00 6.35
N LEU A 196 -14.63 -11.98 7.04
CA LEU A 196 -15.48 -13.00 6.42
C LEU A 196 -16.94 -12.54 6.23
N SER A 197 -17.35 -11.43 6.84
CA SER A 197 -18.69 -10.89 6.65
C SER A 197 -18.77 -9.97 5.42
N GLN A 198 -19.96 -9.83 4.86
CA GLN A 198 -20.20 -8.78 3.86
C GLN A 198 -20.17 -7.39 4.53
N PRO A 199 -19.70 -6.33 3.84
CA PRO A 199 -19.13 -6.34 2.48
C PRO A 199 -17.63 -6.70 2.43
N TYR A 200 -16.99 -6.94 3.58
CA TYR A 200 -15.53 -7.05 3.70
C TYR A 200 -14.93 -8.22 2.92
N ILE A 201 -15.57 -9.39 2.88
CA ILE A 201 -15.06 -10.53 2.12
C ILE A 201 -14.98 -10.23 0.62
N THR A 202 -15.99 -9.56 0.08
CA THR A 202 -16.02 -9.14 -1.34
C THR A 202 -14.92 -8.13 -1.62
N LEU A 203 -14.75 -7.12 -0.75
CA LEU A 203 -13.70 -6.11 -0.88
C LEU A 203 -12.30 -6.72 -0.77
N LEU A 204 -12.11 -7.70 0.11
CA LEU A 204 -10.86 -8.41 0.30
C LEU A 204 -10.48 -9.20 -0.97
N ILE A 205 -11.41 -9.99 -1.51
CA ILE A 205 -11.22 -10.73 -2.77
C ILE A 205 -10.89 -9.75 -3.90
N THR A 206 -11.64 -8.64 -3.99
CA THR A 206 -11.43 -7.59 -5.01
C THR A 206 -10.01 -7.01 -4.92
N GLY A 207 -9.58 -6.62 -3.72
CA GLY A 207 -8.25 -6.05 -3.49
C GLY A 207 -7.12 -7.01 -3.82
N TYR A 208 -7.23 -8.28 -3.41
CA TYR A 208 -6.23 -9.31 -3.72
C TYR A 208 -6.19 -9.67 -5.20
N LEU A 209 -7.34 -9.79 -5.86
CA LEU A 209 -7.38 -10.03 -7.30
C LEU A 209 -6.67 -8.90 -8.05
N GLY A 210 -6.92 -7.64 -7.70
CA GLY A 210 -6.20 -6.50 -8.26
C GLY A 210 -4.69 -6.60 -8.04
N GLY A 211 -4.26 -6.92 -6.82
CA GLY A 211 -2.84 -7.07 -6.48
C GLY A 211 -2.16 -8.21 -7.25
N ILE A 212 -2.83 -9.35 -7.42
CA ILE A 212 -2.32 -10.48 -8.21
C ILE A 212 -2.17 -10.09 -9.68
N LEU A 213 -3.16 -9.40 -10.26
CA LEU A 213 -3.09 -8.93 -11.64
C LEU A 213 -1.94 -7.93 -11.84
N TYR A 214 -1.71 -7.03 -10.88
CA TYR A 214 -0.53 -6.16 -10.89
C TYR A 214 0.76 -6.97 -10.91
N LEU A 215 0.90 -7.92 -9.98
CA LEU A 215 2.09 -8.77 -9.88
C LEU A 215 2.32 -9.54 -11.19
N THR A 216 1.28 -10.10 -11.80
CA THR A 216 1.37 -10.77 -13.11
C THR A 216 1.87 -9.82 -14.20
N ALA A 217 1.29 -8.62 -14.32
CA ALA A 217 1.71 -7.64 -15.33
C ALA A 217 3.18 -7.21 -15.13
N TYR A 218 3.62 -7.05 -13.89
CA TYR A 218 5.01 -6.75 -13.55
C TYR A 218 5.96 -7.89 -13.92
N ILE A 219 5.62 -9.14 -13.58
CA ILE A 219 6.44 -10.32 -13.92
C ILE A 219 6.57 -10.48 -15.44
N LEU A 220 5.48 -10.34 -16.18
CA LEU A 220 5.49 -10.42 -17.64
C LEU A 220 6.38 -9.33 -18.25
N THR A 221 6.22 -8.08 -17.77
CA THR A 221 7.05 -6.95 -18.20
C THR A 221 8.53 -7.21 -17.89
N TYR A 222 8.85 -7.71 -16.71
CA TYR A 222 10.23 -8.02 -16.29
C TYR A 222 10.89 -9.08 -17.18
N ILE A 223 10.22 -10.23 -17.38
CA ILE A 223 10.76 -11.34 -18.19
C ILE A 223 11.10 -10.85 -19.60
N LYS A 224 10.21 -10.03 -20.17
CA LYS A 224 10.39 -9.48 -21.52
C LYS A 224 11.52 -8.47 -21.62
N LEU A 225 11.63 -7.56 -20.66
CA LEU A 225 12.74 -6.60 -20.64
C LEU A 225 14.09 -7.30 -20.47
N ARG A 226 14.12 -8.36 -19.65
CA ARG A 226 15.32 -9.18 -19.44
C ARG A 226 15.71 -9.99 -20.67
N SER A 227 14.74 -10.50 -21.45
CA SER A 227 15.06 -11.22 -22.68
C SER A 227 15.64 -10.29 -23.74
N LEU A 228 15.10 -9.08 -23.90
CA LEU A 228 15.63 -8.08 -24.82
C LEU A 228 17.05 -7.63 -24.46
N GLN A 229 17.37 -7.50 -23.16
CA GLN A 229 18.73 -7.17 -22.70
C GLN A 229 19.76 -8.28 -22.96
N ARG A 230 19.34 -9.54 -23.03
CA ARG A 230 20.26 -10.64 -23.36
C ARG A 230 20.58 -10.74 -24.86
N LEU A 231 19.78 -10.08 -25.70
CA LEU A 231 19.90 -10.08 -27.15
C LEU A 231 20.63 -8.85 -27.70
N SER A 232 20.91 -7.85 -26.84
CA SER A 232 21.61 -6.59 -27.17
C SER A 232 23.02 -6.58 -26.62
#